data_AF-A0A7J6F6H7-F1
#
_entry.id   AF-A0A7J6F6H7-F1
#
_cell.length_a   1.000
_cell.length_b   1.000
_cell.length_c   1.000
_cell.angle_alpha   90.00
_cell.angle_beta   90.00
_cell.angle_gamma   90.00
#
_symmetry.space_group_name_H-M   'P 1'
#
loop_
_entity.id
_entity.type
_entity.pdbx_description
1 polymer ?
#
loop_
_entity_poly.entity_id
_entity_poly.type
_entity_poly.pdbx_seq_one_letter_code
_entity_poly.pdbx_strand_id
1 'polypeptide(L)'
;MEYLFDDDEPIIERRLESKKSIGAPSPNNDKKSYGGLCNSRSESFRTLEMGVPKSEAAEVRLAWIRSQIIGGNYEVEYDSPFGKRTIVYADHTASGRSLLYIENFIINNVLPFYGTTAAIKRLQEVMGLTVPSILRERVMKSLTNEEKWVVFVGPFEHHSNLLSWRQSLAEVVEIGLDQNGLLDMEALRLELESYKYANRPILGSFSACSNVTGIYSDTRAIAQLLHKYGGFACFDFAASGPYVEIEMRSGEMEGYDAVFVSPHKFVGGPGTPGILLMSKALYQLRTSPPSTCGGGTVAYVNGFSEEATIYNEDIEERENAGTPQIIQTIRAALAFWVKEYIGYEVIERYEHMYAEKALKRLLSNKNIQVLGNTSVKRQAILSFLVYSTTNSYSTNLKNGRQSDSREEGLYMWGETGNNRGKPLHGAFVAALLNDLFGIQARGGCACAGPYGHSLLKIDEAKAHAYRSAIKEGYAGVKPGWTRISFPYFMSNEEFEFILAALEFVATYGQRFLTLYNFDLRTGSWTARDKGILCLIKDNACNVHGRPLANSTNAAEVKSEQLKKSKNVEAKENGIVNKFELYLKTAVEIARQLPKFPPQRKLQGELDLNILSFRV
;
A
#
# COMPACT_ATOMS: atom_id res chain seq x y z
N MET A 1 -9.93 66.72 15.42
CA MET A 1 -10.52 67.30 16.63
C MET A 1 -11.04 66.14 17.46
N GLU A 2 -10.20 65.34 18.11
CA GLU A 2 -9.34 65.59 19.30
C GLU A 2 -10.08 66.00 20.57
N TYR A 3 -9.69 65.31 21.67
CA TYR A 3 -9.60 65.65 23.10
C TYR A 3 -10.50 64.81 24.03
N LEU A 4 -10.08 64.20 25.17
CA LEU A 4 -8.84 63.73 25.84
C LEU A 4 -9.31 63.00 27.16
N PHE A 5 -8.56 61.97 27.62
CA PHE A 5 -8.26 61.48 29.01
C PHE A 5 -9.29 61.52 30.17
N ASP A 6 -9.40 60.47 31.02
CA ASP A 6 -8.49 60.21 32.17
C ASP A 6 -8.81 58.91 32.97
N ASP A 7 -7.81 58.51 33.77
CA ASP A 7 -7.58 57.29 34.57
C ASP A 7 -8.50 57.05 35.81
N ASP A 8 -8.56 55.80 36.31
CA ASP A 8 -8.16 55.42 37.69
C ASP A 8 -8.58 53.98 38.11
N GLU A 9 -7.60 53.19 38.56
CA GLU A 9 -7.74 51.96 39.38
C GLU A 9 -7.89 52.31 40.88
N PRO A 10 -8.35 51.38 41.75
CA PRO A 10 -7.41 50.89 42.76
C PRO A 10 -7.55 49.41 43.20
N ILE A 11 -6.40 48.89 43.66
CA ILE A 11 -6.15 47.61 44.33
C ILE A 11 -6.37 47.72 45.86
N ILE A 12 -6.98 46.72 46.52
CA ILE A 12 -6.73 46.39 47.95
C ILE A 12 -6.73 44.86 48.20
N GLU A 13 -5.64 44.37 48.78
CA GLU A 13 -5.43 43.03 49.36
C GLU A 13 -6.01 42.84 50.77
N ARG A 14 -6.30 41.57 51.13
CA ARG A 14 -5.96 40.81 52.37
C ARG A 14 -7.16 40.03 52.96
N ARG A 15 -7.03 38.70 53.14
CA ARG A 15 -6.46 38.05 54.36
C ARG A 15 -6.77 36.54 54.40
N LEU A 16 -5.74 35.77 54.78
CA LEU A 16 -5.69 34.33 55.04
C LEU A 16 -6.18 33.96 56.47
N GLU A 17 -6.36 32.64 56.64
CA GLU A 17 -6.40 31.79 57.85
C GLU A 17 -7.79 31.32 58.33
N SER A 18 -8.04 30.09 58.81
CA SER A 18 -7.38 28.77 58.78
C SER A 18 -8.33 27.72 59.46
N LYS A 19 -8.04 26.42 59.26
CA LYS A 19 -8.53 25.19 59.97
C LYS A 19 -9.81 24.53 59.40
N LYS A 20 -9.91 23.20 59.21
CA LYS A 20 -9.12 22.04 59.68
C LYS A 20 -9.37 20.79 58.80
N SER A 21 -8.37 19.90 58.83
CA SER A 21 -8.17 18.60 58.17
C SER A 21 -9.24 17.52 58.36
N ILE A 22 -9.51 16.73 57.30
CA ILE A 22 -9.80 15.28 57.38
C ILE A 22 -9.19 14.54 56.16
N GLY A 23 -8.27 13.62 56.44
CA GLY A 23 -8.01 12.32 55.79
C GLY A 23 -7.97 12.15 54.27
N ALA A 24 -6.77 11.88 53.74
CA ALA A 24 -6.53 11.38 52.39
C ALA A 24 -6.81 9.86 52.26
N PRO A 25 -7.27 9.39 51.08
CA PRO A 25 -7.00 8.04 50.60
C PRO A 25 -6.00 8.05 49.44
N SER A 26 -4.99 7.17 49.51
CA SER A 26 -3.98 6.91 48.48
C SER A 26 -4.59 6.63 47.09
N PRO A 27 -3.99 7.12 45.99
CA PRO A 27 -4.35 6.65 44.66
C PRO A 27 -3.63 5.32 44.39
N ASN A 28 -4.41 4.23 44.41
CA ASN A 28 -3.98 2.95 43.87
C ASN A 28 -3.73 3.09 42.36
N ASN A 29 -2.59 2.55 41.93
CA ASN A 29 -2.17 2.38 40.56
C ASN A 29 -3.20 1.57 39.76
N ASP A 30 -3.95 2.22 38.88
CA ASP A 30 -4.63 1.57 37.76
C ASP A 30 -4.39 2.37 36.47
N LYS A 31 -3.21 2.16 35.88
CA LYS A 31 -2.94 2.52 34.48
C LYS A 31 -3.74 1.56 33.58
N LYS A 32 -4.95 1.95 33.20
CA LYS A 32 -5.61 1.42 31.99
C LYS A 32 -4.76 1.81 30.78
N SER A 33 -3.97 0.86 30.28
CA SER A 33 -3.20 1.01 29.06
C SER A 33 -4.12 0.79 27.85
N TYR A 34 -4.28 1.83 27.04
CA TYR A 34 -4.69 1.67 25.64
C TYR A 34 -3.49 1.08 24.88
N GLY A 35 -3.45 -0.24 24.76
CA GLY A 35 -2.39 -0.99 24.11
C GLY A 35 -2.76 -1.36 22.67
N GLY A 36 -2.03 -0.82 21.70
CA GLY A 36 -2.18 -1.20 20.30
C GLY A 36 -1.24 -0.44 19.36
N LEU A 37 0.06 -0.39 19.69
CA LEU A 37 1.22 -0.11 18.79
C LEU A 37 2.55 0.10 19.57
N CYS A 38 2.58 -0.11 20.89
CA CYS A 38 3.65 0.42 21.74
C CYS A 38 4.70 -0.56 22.29
N ASN A 39 4.69 -1.84 21.90
CA ASN A 39 5.75 -2.78 22.35
C ASN A 39 6.93 -2.93 21.37
N SER A 40 6.95 -2.17 20.26
CA SER A 40 8.14 -2.03 19.38
C SER A 40 8.95 -0.75 19.64
N ARG A 41 8.58 0.06 20.63
CA ARG A 41 9.18 1.39 20.89
C ARG A 41 10.67 1.37 21.24
N SER A 42 11.28 0.22 21.53
CA SER A 42 12.71 0.19 21.92
C SER A 42 13.69 0.02 20.77
N GLU A 43 13.30 -0.53 19.62
CA GLU A 43 14.25 -0.74 18.49
C GLU A 43 14.19 0.40 17.47
N SER A 44 12.99 0.90 17.12
CA SER A 44 12.88 1.98 16.12
C SER A 44 13.53 3.29 16.57
N PHE A 45 13.48 3.60 17.88
CA PHE A 45 14.16 4.76 18.45
C PHE A 45 15.67 4.55 18.63
N ARG A 46 16.13 3.32 18.89
CA ARG A 46 17.58 3.03 18.92
C ARG A 46 18.23 3.24 17.56
N THR A 47 17.54 2.92 16.47
CA THR A 47 18.00 3.21 15.10
C THR A 47 18.13 4.72 14.84
N LEU A 48 17.26 5.55 15.43
CA LEU A 48 17.32 7.02 15.38
C LEU A 48 18.46 7.64 16.23
N GLU A 49 19.15 6.86 17.05
CA GLU A 49 20.31 7.33 17.83
C GLU A 49 21.64 6.89 17.23
N MET A 50 21.62 5.98 16.24
CA MET A 50 22.84 5.49 15.59
C MET A 50 23.52 6.59 14.77
N GLY A 51 24.76 6.95 15.14
CA GLY A 51 25.54 7.98 14.43
C GLY A 51 25.40 9.39 14.98
N VAL A 52 24.57 9.60 16.01
CA VAL A 52 24.48 10.87 16.76
C VAL A 52 25.56 10.88 17.86
N PRO A 53 26.32 11.98 18.05
CA PRO A 53 27.32 12.07 19.11
C PRO A 53 26.68 11.94 20.50
N LYS A 54 27.23 11.08 21.36
CA LYS A 54 26.80 10.93 22.77
C LYS A 54 27.33 12.02 23.72
N SER A 55 27.86 13.12 23.18
CA SER A 55 28.49 14.19 23.95
C SER A 55 27.48 15.22 24.43
N GLU A 56 27.57 15.62 25.69
CA GLU A 56 26.73 16.70 26.22
C GLU A 56 27.21 18.10 25.80
N ALA A 57 28.43 18.25 25.31
CA ALA A 57 28.98 19.54 24.90
C ALA A 57 28.25 20.11 23.67
N ALA A 58 27.70 21.31 23.79
CA ALA A 58 26.92 21.96 22.73
C ALA A 58 27.71 22.11 21.43
N GLU A 59 28.99 22.51 21.50
CA GLU A 59 29.83 22.68 20.31
C GLU A 59 30.06 21.39 19.52
N VAL A 60 30.15 20.24 20.19
CA VAL A 60 30.29 18.95 19.52
C VAL A 60 29.00 18.60 18.76
N ARG A 61 27.84 18.87 19.36
CA ARG A 61 26.55 18.65 18.72
C ARG A 61 26.35 19.59 17.53
N LEU A 62 26.72 20.87 17.67
CA LEU A 62 26.62 21.87 16.60
C LEU A 62 27.59 21.56 15.45
N ALA A 63 28.82 21.15 15.75
CA ALA A 63 29.78 20.73 14.73
C ALA A 63 29.31 19.49 13.98
N TRP A 64 28.69 18.53 14.66
CA TRP A 64 28.07 17.38 14.01
C TRP A 64 26.90 17.80 13.11
N ILE A 65 25.98 18.66 13.57
CA ILE A 65 24.89 19.15 12.71
C ILE A 65 25.47 19.82 11.45
N ARG A 66 26.50 20.68 11.59
CA ARG A 66 27.17 21.33 10.45
C ARG A 66 27.75 20.29 9.47
N SER A 67 28.36 19.22 9.96
CA SER A 67 28.91 18.16 9.10
C SER A 67 27.84 17.32 8.39
N GLN A 68 26.61 17.32 8.91
CA GLN A 68 25.50 16.63 8.26
C GLN A 68 24.86 17.46 7.16
N ILE A 69 25.07 18.78 7.06
CA ILE A 69 24.43 19.62 6.04
C ILE A 69 24.88 19.18 4.64
N ILE A 70 23.94 18.74 3.81
CA ILE A 70 24.20 18.40 2.41
C ILE A 70 24.56 19.68 1.65
N GLY A 71 25.70 19.67 0.95
CA GLY A 71 26.27 20.88 0.35
C GLY A 71 26.71 21.92 1.39
N GLY A 72 26.99 21.48 2.62
CA GLY A 72 27.64 22.27 3.66
C GLY A 72 29.13 22.50 3.38
N ASN A 73 29.83 23.11 4.34
CA ASN A 73 31.29 23.30 4.32
C ASN A 73 31.87 23.98 3.06
N TYR A 74 31.14 24.92 2.46
CA TYR A 74 31.61 25.70 1.30
C TYR A 74 31.83 24.88 0.00
N GLU A 75 31.26 23.68 -0.09
CA GLU A 75 31.47 22.76 -1.22
C GLU A 75 30.56 23.04 -2.44
N VAL A 76 29.55 23.91 -2.30
CA VAL A 76 28.63 24.26 -3.39
C VAL A 76 28.96 25.65 -3.91
N GLU A 77 29.34 25.71 -5.18
CA GLU A 77 29.59 26.94 -5.93
C GLU A 77 28.57 27.10 -7.07
N TYR A 78 28.29 28.34 -7.44
CA TYR A 78 27.54 28.65 -8.65
C TYR A 78 28.25 29.73 -9.46
N ASP A 79 28.01 29.72 -10.77
CA ASP A 79 28.51 30.75 -11.67
C ASP A 79 27.64 32.02 -11.53
N SER A 80 28.26 33.10 -11.10
CA SER A 80 27.66 34.43 -11.11
C SER A 80 28.25 35.28 -12.22
N PRO A 81 27.62 36.40 -12.61
CA PRO A 81 28.23 37.40 -13.50
C PRO A 81 29.60 37.93 -13.03
N PHE A 82 29.96 37.70 -11.76
CA PHE A 82 31.21 38.12 -11.13
C PHE A 82 32.15 36.94 -10.81
N GLY A 83 31.97 35.80 -11.49
CA GLY A 83 32.74 34.58 -11.29
C GLY A 83 32.07 33.59 -10.33
N LYS A 84 32.79 32.51 -10.02
CA LYS A 84 32.29 31.48 -9.11
C LYS A 84 32.15 32.00 -7.68
N ARG A 85 31.01 31.74 -7.07
CA ARG A 85 30.71 32.12 -5.68
C ARG A 85 30.28 30.89 -4.89
N THR A 86 30.86 30.74 -3.71
CA THR A 86 30.42 29.76 -2.72
C THR A 86 29.07 30.18 -2.13
N ILE A 87 28.14 29.24 -2.00
CA ILE A 87 26.84 29.52 -1.40
C ILE A 87 26.96 29.62 0.12
N VAL A 88 26.65 30.81 0.66
CA VAL A 88 26.39 31.04 2.09
C VAL A 88 24.88 31.19 2.28
N TYR A 89 24.27 30.27 3.03
CA TYR A 89 22.81 30.27 3.23
C TYR A 89 22.45 31.05 4.48
N ALA A 90 21.54 32.02 4.32
CA ALA A 90 21.19 32.97 5.38
C ALA A 90 19.69 33.06 5.67
N ASP A 91 18.84 32.28 4.99
CA ASP A 91 17.38 32.29 5.18
C ASP A 91 16.86 30.96 5.72
N HIS A 92 17.36 30.59 6.90
CA HIS A 92 16.87 29.43 7.64
C HIS A 92 15.43 29.61 8.15
N THR A 93 14.92 30.83 8.15
CA THR A 93 13.55 31.17 8.53
C THR A 93 12.56 30.72 7.45
N ALA A 94 12.91 30.87 6.16
CA ALA A 94 12.10 30.35 5.07
C ALA A 94 12.21 28.82 4.92
N SER A 95 13.41 28.24 5.03
CA SER A 95 13.59 26.78 5.00
C SER A 95 14.90 26.32 5.64
N GLY A 96 14.88 25.15 6.30
CA GLY A 96 16.10 24.45 6.71
C GLY A 96 16.86 23.83 5.53
N ARG A 97 18.13 23.45 5.74
CA ARG A 97 18.92 22.62 4.80
C ARG A 97 18.80 21.14 5.15
N SER A 98 18.85 20.26 4.14
CA SER A 98 18.83 18.81 4.33
C SER A 98 20.07 18.29 5.06
N LEU A 99 19.90 17.24 5.86
CA LEU A 99 20.97 16.59 6.61
C LEU A 99 21.21 15.17 6.07
N LEU A 100 22.46 14.80 5.80
CA LEU A 100 22.91 13.46 5.41
C LEU A 100 22.37 12.39 6.36
N TYR A 101 22.38 12.66 7.67
CA TYR A 101 21.80 11.80 8.68
C TYR A 101 20.32 11.46 8.41
N ILE A 102 19.50 12.48 8.12
CA ILE A 102 18.08 12.34 7.84
C ILE A 102 17.88 11.61 6.51
N GLU A 103 18.59 12.01 5.46
CA GLU A 103 18.47 11.37 4.14
C GLU A 103 18.88 9.90 4.17
N ASN A 104 19.98 9.56 4.83
CA ASN A 104 20.41 8.17 5.01
C ASN A 104 19.40 7.37 5.84
N PHE A 105 18.80 7.97 6.86
CA PHE A 105 17.74 7.31 7.62
C PHE A 105 16.52 7.04 6.72
N ILE A 106 16.09 8.03 5.94
CA ILE A 106 15.00 7.90 4.97
C ILE A 106 15.31 6.79 3.96
N ILE A 107 16.50 6.81 3.35
CA ILE A 107 16.95 5.83 2.37
C ILE A 107 16.92 4.41 2.94
N ASN A 108 17.48 4.22 4.13
CA ASN A 108 17.70 2.87 4.67
C ASN A 108 16.51 2.30 5.44
N ASN A 109 15.64 3.15 6.02
CA ASN A 109 14.61 2.71 6.96
C ASN A 109 13.19 3.09 6.56
N VAL A 110 13.00 4.15 5.75
CA VAL A 110 11.66 4.66 5.40
C VAL A 110 11.28 4.28 3.97
N LEU A 111 12.14 4.57 2.98
CA LEU A 111 11.86 4.27 1.58
C LEU A 111 11.54 2.80 1.30
N PRO A 112 12.08 1.79 2.02
CA PRO A 112 11.67 0.41 1.83
C PRO A 112 10.18 0.13 2.12
N PHE A 113 9.47 1.03 2.83
CA PHE A 113 8.10 0.79 3.30
C PHE A 113 7.09 1.92 2.98
N TYR A 114 7.45 2.91 2.16
CA TYR A 114 6.67 4.14 1.92
C TYR A 114 5.56 4.03 0.85
N GLY A 115 4.47 4.80 0.96
CA GLY A 115 3.41 4.96 -0.07
C GLY A 115 2.45 6.15 0.19
N THR A 116 1.74 6.68 -0.83
CA THR A 116 0.85 7.87 -0.70
C THR A 116 -0.43 7.82 -1.59
N THR A 117 -1.50 8.57 -1.27
CA THR A 117 -2.84 8.43 -1.95
C THR A 117 -3.68 9.73 -2.11
N ALA A 118 -3.08 10.89 -2.41
CA ALA A 118 -3.78 12.20 -2.29
C ALA A 118 -4.50 12.77 -3.55
N ALA A 119 -4.25 12.28 -4.76
CA ALA A 119 -4.62 12.98 -6.01
C ALA A 119 -6.14 13.12 -6.24
N ILE A 120 -6.93 12.11 -5.91
CA ILE A 120 -8.40 12.12 -6.13
C ILE A 120 -9.07 13.18 -5.25
N LYS A 121 -8.59 13.35 -4.02
CA LYS A 121 -9.09 14.37 -3.11
C LYS A 121 -8.91 15.76 -3.69
N ARG A 122 -7.75 16.03 -4.31
CA ARG A 122 -7.46 17.32 -4.94
C ARG A 122 -8.43 17.62 -6.08
N LEU A 123 -8.77 16.65 -6.93
CA LEU A 123 -9.77 16.85 -7.98
C LEU A 123 -11.13 17.27 -7.39
N GLN A 124 -11.59 16.58 -6.34
CA GLN A 124 -12.87 16.92 -5.69
C GLN A 124 -12.88 18.34 -5.11
N GLU A 125 -11.74 18.79 -4.57
CA GLU A 125 -11.61 20.15 -4.02
C GLU A 125 -11.71 21.20 -5.12
N VAL A 126 -10.97 21.05 -6.22
CA VAL A 126 -10.98 22.03 -7.33
C VAL A 126 -12.28 22.03 -8.15
N MET A 127 -13.06 20.96 -8.06
CA MET A 127 -14.42 20.88 -8.60
C MET A 127 -15.49 21.45 -7.65
N GLY A 128 -15.14 21.81 -6.40
CA GLY A 128 -16.10 22.28 -5.40
C GLY A 128 -16.98 21.18 -4.80
N LEU A 129 -16.58 19.91 -4.88
CA LEU A 129 -17.35 18.75 -4.40
C LEU A 129 -16.97 18.28 -2.99
N THR A 130 -15.97 18.93 -2.39
CA THR A 130 -15.49 18.63 -1.05
C THR A 130 -16.15 19.53 -0.01
N VAL A 131 -16.56 18.91 1.10
CA VAL A 131 -16.95 19.59 2.33
C VAL A 131 -16.43 18.79 3.53
N PRO A 132 -16.09 19.42 4.67
CA PRO A 132 -15.86 18.68 5.91
C PRO A 132 -17.03 17.75 6.23
N SER A 133 -16.74 16.51 6.64
CA SER A 133 -17.75 15.46 6.81
C SER A 133 -18.88 15.85 7.77
N ILE A 134 -18.58 16.66 8.80
CA ILE A 134 -19.55 17.18 9.77
C ILE A 134 -20.59 18.14 9.17
N LEU A 135 -20.29 18.79 8.03
CA LEU A 135 -21.19 19.72 7.35
C LEU A 135 -21.92 19.07 6.16
N ARG A 136 -21.51 17.87 5.75
CA ARG A 136 -21.99 17.22 4.52
C ARG A 136 -23.51 17.13 4.45
N GLU A 137 -24.16 16.64 5.50
CA GLU A 137 -25.62 16.49 5.51
C GLU A 137 -26.35 17.84 5.37
N ARG A 138 -25.83 18.89 6.01
CA ARG A 138 -26.40 20.24 5.94
C ARG A 138 -26.30 20.82 4.53
N VAL A 139 -25.14 20.68 3.90
CA VAL A 139 -24.91 21.17 2.52
C VAL A 139 -25.70 20.34 1.50
N MET A 140 -25.76 19.02 1.65
CA MET A 140 -26.55 18.16 0.76
C MET A 140 -28.05 18.51 0.76
N LYS A 141 -28.57 19.00 1.89
CA LYS A 141 -29.95 19.47 2.02
C LYS A 141 -30.21 20.82 1.35
N SER A 142 -29.19 21.64 1.14
CA SER A 142 -29.33 22.94 0.46
C SER A 142 -29.15 22.87 -1.05
N LEU A 143 -28.54 21.81 -1.58
CA LEU A 143 -28.32 21.64 -3.03
C LEU A 143 -29.58 21.13 -3.74
N THR A 144 -29.89 21.71 -4.89
CA THR A 144 -30.88 21.16 -5.83
C THR A 144 -30.35 19.87 -6.47
N ASN A 145 -31.18 19.17 -7.24
CA ASN A 145 -30.73 17.93 -7.89
C ASN A 145 -29.80 18.23 -9.05
N GLU A 146 -30.02 19.33 -9.78
CA GLU A 146 -29.23 19.79 -10.93
C GLU A 146 -27.79 20.16 -10.52
N GLU A 147 -27.61 20.65 -9.29
CA GLU A 147 -26.30 20.98 -8.71
C GLU A 147 -25.51 19.74 -8.27
N LYS A 148 -26.18 18.60 -8.06
CA LYS A 148 -25.54 17.37 -7.59
C LYS A 148 -24.96 16.59 -8.75
N TRP A 149 -23.63 16.54 -8.79
CA TRP A 149 -22.89 15.67 -9.70
C TRP A 149 -23.29 14.21 -9.52
N VAL A 150 -23.38 13.48 -10.63
CA VAL A 150 -23.53 12.02 -10.66
C VAL A 150 -22.18 11.43 -11.00
N VAL A 151 -21.63 10.64 -10.09
CA VAL A 151 -20.31 10.03 -10.24
C VAL A 151 -20.42 8.52 -10.36
N PHE A 152 -20.05 8.00 -11.53
CA PHE A 152 -19.98 6.58 -11.81
C PHE A 152 -18.63 6.03 -11.41
N VAL A 153 -18.62 4.91 -10.67
CA VAL A 153 -17.39 4.22 -10.25
C VAL A 153 -17.48 2.73 -10.57
N GLY A 154 -16.35 2.12 -10.89
CA GLY A 154 -16.29 0.71 -11.29
C GLY A 154 -16.15 -0.27 -10.11
N PRO A 155 -16.14 -1.58 -10.42
CA PRO A 155 -15.99 -2.60 -9.41
C PRO A 155 -14.54 -2.73 -8.90
N PHE A 156 -13.55 -2.20 -9.62
CA PHE A 156 -12.14 -2.33 -9.28
C PHE A 156 -11.59 -1.21 -8.40
N GLU A 157 -12.44 -0.29 -7.96
CA GLU A 157 -11.98 0.95 -7.34
C GLU A 157 -11.21 0.72 -6.04
N HIS A 158 -10.05 1.39 -5.98
CA HIS A 158 -9.35 1.58 -4.73
C HIS A 158 -10.19 2.39 -3.74
N HIS A 159 -10.02 2.14 -2.45
CA HIS A 159 -10.73 2.87 -1.39
C HIS A 159 -10.53 4.39 -1.46
N SER A 160 -9.37 4.87 -1.91
CA SER A 160 -9.15 6.31 -2.13
C SER A 160 -9.97 6.89 -3.28
N ASN A 161 -10.48 6.06 -4.19
CA ASN A 161 -11.43 6.49 -5.21
C ASN A 161 -12.86 6.39 -4.66
N LEU A 162 -13.30 5.16 -4.34
CA LEU A 162 -14.68 4.90 -3.93
C LEU A 162 -15.11 5.67 -2.68
N LEU A 163 -14.34 5.60 -1.59
CA LEU A 163 -14.74 6.25 -0.34
C LEU A 163 -14.65 7.77 -0.44
N SER A 164 -13.70 8.30 -1.23
CA SER A 164 -13.60 9.73 -1.47
C SER A 164 -14.84 10.25 -2.16
N TRP A 165 -15.35 9.55 -3.18
CA TRP A 165 -16.60 9.94 -3.84
C TRP A 165 -17.83 9.76 -2.93
N ARG A 166 -17.92 8.65 -2.19
CA ARG A 166 -19.03 8.45 -1.24
C ARG A 166 -19.12 9.52 -0.15
N GLN A 167 -18.00 10.17 0.19
CA GLN A 167 -17.94 11.25 1.17
C GLN A 167 -18.00 12.65 0.55
N SER A 168 -18.10 12.77 -0.78
CA SER A 168 -18.28 14.06 -1.45
C SER A 168 -19.75 14.50 -1.47
N LEU A 169 -20.01 15.63 -2.11
CA LEU A 169 -21.36 16.14 -2.41
C LEU A 169 -22.03 15.48 -3.62
N ALA A 170 -21.36 14.53 -4.28
CA ALA A 170 -21.89 13.82 -5.42
C ALA A 170 -22.83 12.68 -5.01
N GLU A 171 -23.74 12.33 -5.92
CA GLU A 171 -24.42 11.04 -5.94
C GLU A 171 -23.51 10.01 -6.60
N VAL A 172 -23.25 8.90 -5.92
CA VAL A 172 -22.32 7.87 -6.42
C VAL A 172 -23.09 6.66 -6.91
N VAL A 173 -22.87 6.29 -8.17
CA VAL A 173 -23.45 5.11 -8.81
C VAL A 173 -22.34 4.08 -9.02
N GLU A 174 -22.45 2.94 -8.33
CA GLU A 174 -21.46 1.86 -8.39
C GLU A 174 -21.87 0.83 -9.46
N ILE A 175 -21.04 0.68 -10.50
CA ILE A 175 -21.25 -0.31 -11.55
C ILE A 175 -20.60 -1.64 -11.16
N GLY A 176 -21.37 -2.71 -11.29
CA GLY A 176 -20.99 -4.06 -10.93
C GLY A 176 -20.06 -4.75 -11.94
N LEU A 177 -19.87 -6.05 -11.69
CA LEU A 177 -19.16 -6.95 -12.58
C LEU A 177 -20.15 -7.66 -13.51
N ASP A 178 -19.74 -7.91 -14.75
CA ASP A 178 -20.43 -8.81 -15.66
C ASP A 178 -20.20 -10.29 -15.27
N GLN A 179 -20.80 -11.20 -16.05
CA GLN A 179 -20.64 -12.64 -15.90
C GLN A 179 -19.19 -13.14 -16.06
N ASN A 180 -18.32 -12.36 -16.72
CA ASN A 180 -16.92 -12.66 -16.90
C ASN A 180 -16.04 -12.07 -15.78
N GLY A 181 -16.61 -11.33 -14.83
CA GLY A 181 -15.84 -10.63 -13.80
C GLY A 181 -15.10 -9.40 -14.31
N LEU A 182 -15.60 -8.75 -15.35
CA LEU A 182 -15.16 -7.46 -15.90
C LEU A 182 -16.18 -6.37 -15.54
N LEU A 183 -15.84 -5.09 -15.78
CA LEU A 183 -16.83 -4.01 -15.64
C LEU A 183 -18.05 -4.28 -16.54
N ASP A 184 -19.25 -4.22 -15.97
CA ASP A 184 -20.48 -4.37 -16.74
C ASP A 184 -20.77 -3.09 -17.55
N MET A 185 -20.31 -3.08 -18.81
CA MET A 185 -20.50 -1.96 -19.74
C MET A 185 -21.97 -1.72 -20.09
N GLU A 186 -22.82 -2.75 -20.07
CA GLU A 186 -24.24 -2.59 -20.38
C GLU A 186 -24.99 -1.99 -19.17
N ALA A 187 -24.65 -2.41 -17.95
CA ALA A 187 -25.15 -1.76 -16.75
C ALA A 187 -24.72 -0.28 -16.69
N LEU A 188 -23.46 0.03 -17.01
CA LEU A 188 -23.00 1.42 -17.11
C LEU A 188 -23.83 2.21 -18.15
N ARG A 189 -24.08 1.62 -19.33
CA ARG A 189 -24.88 2.26 -20.38
C ARG A 189 -26.32 2.56 -19.93
N LEU A 190 -26.96 1.59 -19.28
CA LEU A 190 -28.33 1.72 -18.77
C LEU A 190 -28.43 2.79 -17.68
N GLU A 191 -27.49 2.80 -16.74
CA GLU A 191 -27.46 3.81 -15.70
C GLU A 191 -27.21 5.21 -16.29
N LEU A 192 -26.25 5.38 -17.20
CA LEU A 192 -26.03 6.65 -17.90
C LEU A 192 -27.28 7.14 -18.66
N GLU A 193 -28.01 6.21 -19.29
CA GLU A 193 -29.26 6.52 -19.99
C GLU A 193 -30.34 7.04 -19.04
N SER A 194 -30.39 6.54 -17.82
CA SER A 194 -31.33 7.02 -16.79
C SER A 194 -31.11 8.49 -16.39
N TYR A 195 -29.87 9.00 -16.49
CA TYR A 195 -29.53 10.39 -16.17
C TYR A 195 -29.49 11.32 -17.40
N LYS A 196 -29.70 10.80 -18.61
CA LYS A 196 -29.59 11.55 -19.88
C LYS A 196 -30.43 12.84 -19.90
N TYR A 197 -31.60 12.83 -19.25
CA TYR A 197 -32.52 13.96 -19.20
C TYR A 197 -32.61 14.61 -17.81
N ALA A 198 -31.70 14.24 -16.89
CA ALA A 198 -31.71 14.75 -15.52
C ALA A 198 -31.14 16.18 -15.39
N ASN A 199 -30.49 16.70 -16.44
CA ASN A 199 -29.79 18.00 -16.44
C ASN A 199 -28.78 18.13 -15.29
N ARG A 200 -28.02 17.06 -15.05
CA ARG A 200 -27.01 16.96 -13.99
C ARG A 200 -25.63 16.75 -14.60
N PRO A 201 -24.56 17.32 -14.02
CA PRO A 201 -23.21 17.05 -14.47
C PRO A 201 -22.83 15.59 -14.15
N ILE A 202 -22.26 14.91 -15.14
CA ILE A 202 -21.89 13.49 -15.05
C ILE A 202 -20.37 13.35 -15.07
N LEU A 203 -19.83 12.47 -14.24
CA LEU A 203 -18.43 12.10 -14.23
C LEU A 203 -18.28 10.60 -14.01
N GLY A 204 -17.42 9.95 -14.80
CA GLY A 204 -16.94 8.60 -14.51
C GLY A 204 -15.56 8.67 -13.85
N SER A 205 -15.36 7.92 -12.77
CA SER A 205 -14.09 7.82 -12.06
C SER A 205 -13.71 6.35 -11.90
N PHE A 206 -12.94 5.82 -12.86
CA PHE A 206 -12.67 4.39 -12.98
C PHE A 206 -11.18 4.05 -12.82
N SER A 207 -10.87 2.93 -12.17
CA SER A 207 -9.50 2.41 -12.13
C SER A 207 -9.11 1.85 -13.50
N ALA A 208 -7.98 2.29 -14.05
CA ALA A 208 -7.47 1.78 -15.32
C ALA A 208 -6.97 0.32 -15.22
N CYS A 209 -6.60 -0.10 -14.02
CA CYS A 209 -6.20 -1.47 -13.73
C CYS A 209 -6.53 -1.83 -12.28
N SER A 210 -7.05 -3.03 -12.07
CA SER A 210 -7.28 -3.55 -10.72
C SER A 210 -5.95 -3.77 -9.99
N ASN A 211 -5.74 -3.02 -8.91
CA ASN A 211 -4.62 -3.28 -8.00
C ASN A 211 -4.72 -4.64 -7.27
N VAL A 212 -5.86 -5.33 -7.35
CA VAL A 212 -6.09 -6.65 -6.74
C VAL A 212 -5.71 -7.75 -7.71
N THR A 213 -6.30 -7.77 -8.90
CA THR A 213 -6.17 -8.90 -9.85
C THR A 213 -5.29 -8.59 -11.06
N GLY A 214 -4.82 -7.35 -11.19
CA GLY A 214 -4.06 -6.88 -12.35
C GLY A 214 -4.89 -6.70 -13.63
N ILE A 215 -6.20 -6.98 -13.59
CA ILE A 215 -7.09 -6.92 -14.77
C ILE A 215 -7.20 -5.45 -15.23
N TYR A 216 -6.99 -5.23 -16.52
CA TYR A 216 -7.17 -3.92 -17.14
C TYR A 216 -8.65 -3.61 -17.38
N SER A 217 -9.04 -2.36 -17.14
CA SER A 217 -10.29 -1.81 -17.64
C SER A 217 -10.09 -1.33 -19.07
N ASP A 218 -11.10 -1.45 -19.92
CA ASP A 218 -11.08 -0.81 -21.24
C ASP A 218 -11.37 0.68 -21.09
N THR A 219 -10.33 1.43 -20.73
CA THR A 219 -10.45 2.86 -20.41
C THR A 219 -10.94 3.68 -21.59
N ARG A 220 -10.61 3.27 -22.82
CA ARG A 220 -11.04 3.97 -24.05
C ARG A 220 -12.52 3.74 -24.32
N ALA A 221 -13.00 2.49 -24.21
CA ALA A 221 -14.42 2.19 -24.35
C ALA A 221 -15.27 2.85 -23.26
N ILE A 222 -14.77 2.90 -22.02
CA ILE A 222 -15.44 3.60 -20.91
C ILE A 222 -15.53 5.10 -21.19
N ALA A 223 -14.44 5.73 -21.63
CA ALA A 223 -14.41 7.15 -21.99
C ALA A 223 -15.42 7.46 -23.11
N GLN A 224 -15.40 6.68 -24.18
CA GLN A 224 -16.31 6.82 -25.31
C GLN A 224 -17.77 6.74 -24.87
N LEU A 225 -18.09 5.81 -23.98
CA LEU A 225 -19.44 5.66 -23.45
C LEU A 225 -19.83 6.87 -22.58
N LEU A 226 -18.99 7.33 -21.67
CA LEU A 226 -19.27 8.51 -20.83
C LEU A 226 -19.52 9.77 -21.67
N HIS A 227 -18.63 10.04 -22.64
CA HIS A 227 -18.74 11.22 -23.50
C HIS A 227 -19.99 11.19 -24.38
N LYS A 228 -20.46 10.00 -24.80
CA LYS A 228 -21.73 9.86 -25.55
C LYS A 228 -22.94 10.37 -24.77
N TYR A 229 -22.87 10.37 -23.44
CA TYR A 229 -23.90 10.89 -22.54
C TYR A 229 -23.51 12.25 -21.91
N GLY A 230 -22.49 12.93 -22.44
CA GLY A 230 -22.06 14.25 -21.99
C GLY A 230 -21.33 14.26 -20.64
N GLY A 231 -20.86 13.10 -20.16
CA GLY A 231 -20.11 12.98 -18.92
C GLY A 231 -18.60 13.06 -19.11
N PHE A 232 -17.88 13.46 -18.06
CA PHE A 232 -16.41 13.48 -18.05
C PHE A 232 -15.81 12.11 -17.75
N ALA A 233 -14.70 11.76 -18.38
CA ALA A 233 -13.99 10.49 -18.20
C ALA A 233 -12.70 10.65 -17.39
N CYS A 234 -12.71 10.24 -16.12
CA CYS A 234 -11.58 10.33 -15.21
C CYS A 234 -11.04 8.93 -14.85
N PHE A 235 -9.72 8.74 -14.90
CA PHE A 235 -9.11 7.44 -14.68
C PHE A 235 -8.00 7.42 -13.62
N ASP A 236 -8.08 6.45 -12.70
CA ASP A 236 -7.01 6.15 -11.74
C ASP A 236 -5.99 5.20 -12.39
N PHE A 237 -4.83 5.76 -12.75
CA PHE A 237 -3.67 5.06 -13.28
C PHE A 237 -2.65 4.73 -12.19
N ALA A 238 -3.01 4.76 -10.90
CA ALA A 238 -2.05 4.45 -9.85
C ALA A 238 -1.45 3.04 -9.99
N ALA A 239 -2.25 2.03 -10.35
CA ALA A 239 -1.74 0.66 -10.55
C ALA A 239 -1.05 0.48 -11.91
N SER A 240 -1.53 1.14 -12.97
CA SER A 240 -1.06 0.92 -14.35
C SER A 240 -0.03 1.90 -14.87
N GLY A 241 0.04 3.11 -14.31
CA GLY A 241 0.97 4.14 -14.73
C GLY A 241 2.44 3.71 -14.81
N PRO A 242 2.96 2.84 -13.92
CA PRO A 242 4.34 2.34 -14.06
C PRO A 242 4.58 1.49 -15.31
N TYR A 243 3.52 0.95 -15.93
CA TYR A 243 3.63 -0.11 -16.94
C TYR A 243 3.12 0.29 -18.33
N VAL A 244 2.11 1.16 -18.41
CA VAL A 244 1.43 1.49 -19.68
C VAL A 244 1.72 2.91 -20.13
N GLU A 245 1.63 3.16 -21.44
CA GLU A 245 1.58 4.51 -21.97
C GLU A 245 0.26 5.20 -21.57
N ILE A 246 0.35 6.48 -21.22
CA ILE A 246 -0.82 7.29 -20.83
C ILE A 246 -0.93 8.45 -21.82
N GLU A 247 -1.94 8.40 -22.68
CA GLU A 247 -2.26 9.49 -23.59
C GLU A 247 -3.60 10.13 -23.21
N MET A 248 -3.60 11.43 -22.89
CA MET A 248 -4.82 12.13 -22.49
C MET A 248 -5.85 12.21 -23.63
N ARG A 249 -5.45 12.57 -24.85
CA ARG A 249 -6.38 12.78 -25.98
C ARG A 249 -7.58 13.68 -25.62
N SER A 250 -7.33 14.72 -24.81
CA SER A 250 -8.37 15.58 -24.23
C SER A 250 -9.24 16.19 -25.32
N GLY A 251 -10.57 16.07 -25.17
CA GLY A 251 -11.55 16.56 -26.14
C GLY A 251 -11.92 15.55 -27.24
N GLU A 252 -11.21 14.42 -27.34
CA GLU A 252 -11.63 13.30 -28.20
C GLU A 252 -12.65 12.40 -27.51
N MET A 253 -13.45 11.67 -28.29
CA MET A 253 -14.44 10.72 -27.75
C MET A 253 -13.81 9.63 -26.87
N GLU A 254 -12.61 9.17 -27.19
CA GLU A 254 -11.87 8.17 -26.39
C GLU A 254 -10.84 8.83 -25.44
N GLY A 255 -10.93 10.15 -25.29
CA GLY A 255 -10.05 10.97 -24.45
C GLY A 255 -10.32 10.82 -22.96
N TYR A 256 -9.39 11.32 -22.16
CA TYR A 256 -9.51 11.41 -20.71
C TYR A 256 -9.62 12.88 -20.32
N ASP A 257 -10.52 13.18 -19.39
CA ASP A 257 -10.66 14.51 -18.81
C ASP A 257 -9.86 14.67 -17.53
N ALA A 258 -9.59 13.59 -16.82
CA ALA A 258 -8.60 13.59 -15.75
C ALA A 258 -7.90 12.24 -15.61
N VAL A 259 -6.62 12.30 -15.26
CA VAL A 259 -5.82 11.13 -14.90
C VAL A 259 -5.15 11.36 -13.55
N PHE A 260 -5.31 10.38 -12.66
CA PHE A 260 -4.60 10.33 -11.38
C PHE A 260 -3.43 9.36 -11.51
N VAL A 261 -2.22 9.84 -11.24
CA VAL A 261 -1.02 8.99 -11.23
C VAL A 261 -0.40 8.97 -9.84
N SER A 262 0.12 7.81 -9.48
CA SER A 262 0.88 7.58 -8.26
C SER A 262 2.33 7.25 -8.61
N PRO A 263 3.20 8.24 -8.86
CA PRO A 263 4.59 8.00 -9.22
C PRO A 263 5.35 7.18 -8.17
N HIS A 264 4.91 7.15 -6.90
CA HIS A 264 5.52 6.31 -5.86
C HIS A 264 5.45 4.80 -6.14
N LYS A 265 4.63 4.37 -7.10
CA LYS A 265 4.56 2.98 -7.57
C LYS A 265 5.49 2.69 -8.75
N PHE A 266 6.15 3.72 -9.30
CA PHE A 266 7.15 3.57 -10.35
C PHE A 266 8.49 3.13 -9.74
N VAL A 267 9.32 2.49 -10.55
CA VAL A 267 10.71 2.20 -10.16
C VAL A 267 11.44 3.51 -9.89
N GLY A 268 12.02 3.66 -8.70
CA GLY A 268 12.65 4.91 -8.25
C GLY A 268 11.68 5.99 -7.73
N GLY A 269 10.38 5.73 -7.80
CA GLY A 269 9.32 6.66 -7.43
C GLY A 269 9.02 6.87 -5.95
N PRO A 270 9.35 6.00 -4.97
CA PRO A 270 9.02 6.25 -3.56
C PRO A 270 9.48 7.65 -3.08
N GLY A 271 8.58 8.41 -2.43
CA GLY A 271 8.82 9.79 -2.00
C GLY A 271 8.40 10.88 -3.00
N THR A 272 7.77 10.52 -4.10
CA THR A 272 7.18 11.45 -5.09
C THR A 272 5.79 11.96 -4.67
N PRO A 273 5.33 13.09 -5.23
CA PRO A 273 3.96 13.54 -5.01
C PRO A 273 3.00 12.73 -5.90
N GLY A 274 1.71 12.75 -5.59
CA GLY A 274 0.69 12.33 -6.56
C GLY A 274 0.61 13.35 -7.69
N ILE A 275 0.32 12.90 -8.91
CA ILE A 275 0.12 13.77 -10.07
C ILE A 275 -1.35 13.69 -10.47
N LEU A 276 -1.99 14.85 -10.58
CA LEU A 276 -3.31 15.02 -11.17
C LEU A 276 -3.12 15.81 -12.47
N LEU A 277 -3.45 15.19 -13.59
CA LEU A 277 -3.58 15.89 -14.86
C LEU A 277 -5.06 15.98 -15.20
N MET A 278 -5.56 17.18 -15.45
CA MET A 278 -7.00 17.39 -15.71
C MET A 278 -7.25 18.43 -16.79
N SER A 279 -8.36 18.25 -17.49
CA SER A 279 -8.93 19.24 -18.40
C SER A 279 -9.29 20.51 -17.63
N LYS A 280 -8.99 21.66 -18.23
CA LYS A 280 -9.34 22.98 -17.68
C LYS A 280 -10.84 23.15 -17.47
N ALA A 281 -11.68 22.35 -18.12
CA ALA A 281 -13.14 22.34 -17.96
C ALA A 281 -13.58 21.84 -16.57
N LEU A 282 -12.76 21.01 -15.89
CA LEU A 282 -13.06 20.51 -14.55
C LEU A 282 -12.67 21.49 -13.43
N TYR A 283 -11.91 22.55 -13.74
CA TYR A 283 -11.45 23.51 -12.74
C TYR A 283 -12.49 24.61 -12.49
N GLN A 284 -13.15 24.58 -11.34
CA GLN A 284 -14.27 25.47 -10.99
C GLN A 284 -13.88 26.64 -10.08
N LEU A 285 -12.66 26.66 -9.53
CA LEU A 285 -12.21 27.66 -8.55
C LEU A 285 -11.57 28.93 -9.16
N ARG A 286 -11.77 29.22 -10.46
CA ARG A 286 -11.14 30.39 -11.11
C ARG A 286 -11.48 31.72 -10.43
N THR A 287 -12.72 31.85 -9.99
CA THR A 287 -13.28 33.07 -9.36
C THR A 287 -13.40 32.94 -7.84
N SER A 288 -12.76 31.93 -7.24
CA SER A 288 -12.80 31.64 -5.80
C SER A 288 -11.40 31.36 -5.26
N PRO A 289 -11.15 31.41 -3.95
CA PRO A 289 -9.87 30.98 -3.39
C PRO A 289 -9.49 29.55 -3.86
N PRO A 290 -8.19 29.25 -4.07
CA PRO A 290 -7.75 27.91 -4.45
C PRO A 290 -8.06 26.87 -3.38
N SER A 291 -7.96 25.59 -3.75
CA SER A 291 -8.26 24.49 -2.82
C SER A 291 -7.37 24.50 -1.57
N THR A 292 -6.14 24.99 -1.70
CA THR A 292 -5.19 25.19 -0.62
C THR A 292 -4.60 26.59 -0.74
N CYS A 293 -4.87 27.46 0.23
CA CYS A 293 -4.32 28.81 0.26
C CYS A 293 -2.94 28.85 0.98
N GLY A 294 -2.04 29.70 0.50
CA GLY A 294 -0.75 29.98 1.15
C GLY A 294 0.08 31.01 0.38
N GLY A 295 1.23 31.43 0.92
CA GLY A 295 2.04 32.51 0.34
C GLY A 295 2.42 32.31 -1.13
N GLY A 296 2.62 31.07 -1.57
CA GLY A 296 2.93 30.72 -2.97
C GLY A 296 1.75 30.84 -3.96
N THR A 297 0.53 31.07 -3.48
CA THR A 297 -0.70 31.08 -4.32
C THR A 297 -1.19 32.49 -4.68
N VAL A 298 -0.60 33.52 -4.07
CA VAL A 298 -1.05 34.91 -4.18
C VAL A 298 -0.02 35.77 -4.92
N ALA A 299 -0.53 36.65 -5.77
CA ALA A 299 0.24 37.74 -6.35
C ALA A 299 0.27 38.95 -5.39
N TYR A 300 -0.80 39.16 -4.61
CA TYR A 300 -0.90 40.25 -3.66
C TYR A 300 -1.86 39.92 -2.50
N VAL A 301 -1.50 40.33 -1.29
CA VAL A 301 -2.33 40.26 -0.09
C VAL A 301 -2.09 41.51 0.75
N ASN A 302 -3.14 42.05 1.38
CA ASN A 302 -3.02 43.14 2.34
C ASN A 302 -3.78 42.84 3.64
N GLY A 303 -3.59 43.69 4.65
CA GLY A 303 -4.22 43.53 5.97
C GLY A 303 -5.54 44.27 6.15
N PHE A 304 -6.13 44.84 5.10
CA PHE A 304 -7.27 45.75 5.20
C PHE A 304 -8.58 45.14 4.69
N SER A 305 -8.53 44.24 3.70
CA SER A 305 -9.72 43.59 3.12
C SER A 305 -9.34 42.26 2.50
N GLU A 306 -10.19 41.25 2.69
CA GLU A 306 -10.02 39.92 2.10
C GLU A 306 -10.24 39.97 0.58
N GLU A 307 -11.18 40.80 0.12
CA GLU A 307 -11.54 41.01 -1.29
C GLU A 307 -10.39 41.61 -2.11
N ALA A 308 -9.41 42.24 -1.45
CA ALA A 308 -8.21 42.76 -2.09
C ALA A 308 -7.14 41.68 -2.35
N THR A 309 -7.35 40.43 -1.93
CA THR A 309 -6.42 39.32 -2.19
C THR A 309 -6.46 38.94 -3.66
N ILE A 310 -5.30 39.02 -4.32
CA ILE A 310 -5.14 38.62 -5.72
C ILE A 310 -4.39 37.30 -5.75
N TYR A 311 -5.08 36.26 -6.20
CA TYR A 311 -4.50 34.92 -6.41
C TYR A 311 -3.89 34.80 -7.81
N ASN A 312 -2.94 33.89 -7.98
CA ASN A 312 -2.31 33.63 -9.28
C ASN A 312 -3.35 33.11 -10.31
N GLU A 313 -3.19 33.54 -11.56
CA GLU A 313 -4.08 33.15 -12.68
C GLU A 313 -3.73 31.77 -13.25
N ASP A 314 -2.45 31.37 -13.18
CA ASP A 314 -2.03 30.05 -13.59
C ASP A 314 -2.54 29.00 -12.60
N ILE A 315 -3.26 27.98 -13.11
CA ILE A 315 -3.93 26.97 -12.28
C ILE A 315 -2.91 26.17 -11.46
N GLU A 316 -1.75 25.83 -12.05
CA GLU A 316 -0.76 24.99 -11.37
C GLU A 316 -0.09 25.78 -10.24
N GLU A 317 0.30 27.02 -10.48
CA GLU A 317 0.85 27.90 -9.45
C GLU A 317 -0.17 28.18 -8.33
N ARG A 318 -1.43 28.42 -8.70
CA ARG A 318 -2.51 28.72 -7.75
C ARG A 318 -2.82 27.58 -6.80
N GLU A 319 -2.56 26.33 -7.19
CA GLU A 319 -2.80 25.13 -6.37
C GLU A 319 -1.55 24.61 -5.61
N ASN A 320 -0.41 25.29 -5.79
CA ASN A 320 0.88 24.96 -5.15
C ASN A 320 1.20 25.91 -3.99
N ALA A 321 0.46 25.79 -2.89
CA ALA A 321 0.70 26.59 -1.69
C ALA A 321 2.03 26.26 -1.00
N GLY A 322 2.74 27.32 -0.60
CA GLY A 322 3.98 27.22 0.18
C GLY A 322 5.20 26.92 -0.67
N THR A 323 6.24 26.34 -0.07
CA THR A 323 7.48 25.96 -0.77
C THR A 323 7.19 24.80 -1.72
N PRO A 324 7.48 24.93 -3.04
CA PRO A 324 7.23 23.86 -4.00
C PRO A 324 7.96 22.57 -3.65
N GLN A 325 7.35 21.42 -3.98
CA GLN A 325 7.89 20.08 -3.73
C GLN A 325 8.99 19.70 -4.75
N ILE A 326 10.01 20.55 -4.91
CA ILE A 326 11.01 20.47 -6.00
C ILE A 326 11.68 19.09 -6.05
N ILE A 327 12.17 18.58 -4.91
CA ILE A 327 12.84 17.27 -4.84
C ILE A 327 11.87 16.14 -5.24
N GLN A 328 10.64 16.20 -4.74
CA GLN A 328 9.64 15.19 -5.06
C GLN A 328 9.26 15.23 -6.55
N THR A 329 9.14 16.42 -7.15
CA THR A 329 8.86 16.61 -8.58
C THR A 329 10.01 16.11 -9.46
N ILE A 330 11.26 16.44 -9.14
CA ILE A 330 12.43 15.93 -9.86
C ILE A 330 12.48 14.40 -9.78
N ARG A 331 12.23 13.83 -8.60
CA ARG A 331 12.17 12.37 -8.43
C ARG A 331 11.06 11.74 -9.30
N ALA A 332 9.91 12.40 -9.42
CA ALA A 332 8.83 11.92 -10.26
C ALA A 332 9.25 11.92 -11.73
N ALA A 333 9.82 13.02 -12.21
CA ALA A 333 10.35 13.14 -13.57
C ALA A 333 11.38 12.05 -13.89
N LEU A 334 12.33 11.79 -12.97
CA LEU A 334 13.33 10.72 -13.13
C LEU A 334 12.70 9.32 -13.15
N ALA A 335 11.65 9.07 -12.36
CA ALA A 335 10.94 7.79 -12.39
C ALA A 335 10.21 7.55 -13.72
N PHE A 336 9.63 8.60 -14.32
CA PHE A 336 9.09 8.54 -15.68
C PHE A 336 10.18 8.31 -16.73
N TRP A 337 11.31 9.02 -16.63
CA TRP A 337 12.45 8.83 -17.52
C TRP A 337 12.97 7.39 -17.50
N VAL A 338 13.08 6.76 -16.32
CA VAL A 338 13.49 5.34 -16.20
C VAL A 338 12.50 4.43 -16.93
N LYS A 339 11.20 4.67 -16.79
CA LYS A 339 10.17 3.89 -17.49
C LYS A 339 10.28 4.06 -19.01
N GLU A 340 10.45 5.28 -19.50
CA GLU A 340 10.63 5.59 -20.92
C GLU A 340 11.90 4.96 -21.50
N TYR A 341 13.00 4.98 -20.74
CA TYR A 341 14.26 4.36 -21.12
C TYR A 341 14.14 2.84 -21.34
N ILE A 342 13.35 2.14 -20.53
CA ILE A 342 13.08 0.71 -20.71
C ILE A 342 12.16 0.46 -21.93
N GLY A 343 11.18 1.34 -22.15
CA GLY A 343 10.24 1.29 -23.26
C GLY A 343 9.00 0.45 -22.98
N TYR A 344 7.84 0.93 -23.47
CA TYR A 344 6.53 0.35 -23.18
C TYR A 344 6.37 -1.08 -23.73
N GLU A 345 6.84 -1.35 -24.94
CA GLU A 345 6.78 -2.67 -25.57
C GLU A 345 7.55 -3.73 -24.78
N VAL A 346 8.72 -3.35 -24.24
CA VAL A 346 9.54 -4.23 -23.42
C VAL A 346 8.81 -4.54 -22.12
N ILE A 347 8.28 -3.52 -21.44
CA ILE A 347 7.54 -3.69 -20.19
C ILE A 347 6.32 -4.60 -20.43
N GLU A 348 5.52 -4.33 -21.46
CA GLU A 348 4.35 -5.13 -21.80
C GLU A 348 4.70 -6.59 -22.07
N ARG A 349 5.75 -6.85 -22.87
CA ARG A 349 6.20 -8.21 -23.18
C ARG A 349 6.58 -8.99 -21.93
N TYR A 350 7.34 -8.38 -21.01
CA TYR A 350 7.76 -9.06 -19.78
C TYR A 350 6.61 -9.25 -18.78
N GLU A 351 5.74 -8.24 -18.60
CA GLU A 351 4.53 -8.37 -17.78
C GLU A 351 3.63 -9.51 -18.30
N HIS A 352 3.41 -9.56 -19.61
CA HIS A 352 2.60 -10.61 -20.24
C HIS A 352 3.24 -11.99 -20.05
N MET A 353 4.55 -12.13 -20.34
CA MET A 353 5.27 -13.38 -20.16
C MET A 353 5.18 -13.89 -18.71
N TYR A 354 5.41 -13.03 -17.71
CA TYR A 354 5.34 -13.45 -16.31
C TYR A 354 3.92 -13.80 -15.88
N ALA A 355 2.92 -13.01 -16.30
CA ALA A 355 1.52 -13.28 -16.01
C ALA A 355 1.08 -14.65 -16.58
N GLU A 356 1.39 -14.94 -17.84
CA GLU A 356 1.02 -16.21 -18.49
C GLU A 356 1.72 -17.41 -17.86
N LYS A 357 3.04 -17.34 -17.66
CA LYS A 357 3.82 -18.43 -17.04
C LYS A 357 3.32 -18.73 -15.63
N ALA A 358 3.09 -17.68 -14.82
CA ALA A 358 2.60 -17.84 -13.46
C ALA A 358 1.16 -18.39 -13.45
N LEU A 359 0.26 -17.88 -14.29
CA LEU A 359 -1.10 -18.43 -14.41
C LEU A 359 -1.09 -19.90 -14.80
N LYS A 360 -0.28 -20.29 -15.81
CA LYS A 360 -0.17 -21.68 -16.25
C LYS A 360 0.21 -22.61 -15.11
N ARG A 361 1.21 -22.26 -14.29
CA ARG A 361 1.61 -23.05 -13.12
C ARG A 361 0.55 -23.05 -12.03
N LEU A 362 0.08 -21.89 -11.59
CA LEU A 362 -0.87 -21.79 -10.48
C LEU A 362 -2.22 -22.45 -10.78
N LEU A 363 -2.73 -22.35 -12.02
CA LEU A 363 -4.00 -22.98 -12.41
C LEU A 363 -3.93 -24.50 -12.47
N SER A 364 -2.75 -25.07 -12.74
CA SER A 364 -2.55 -26.52 -12.68
C SER A 364 -2.54 -27.08 -11.25
N ASN A 365 -2.38 -26.23 -10.23
CA ASN A 365 -2.33 -26.64 -8.84
C ASN A 365 -3.73 -26.67 -8.20
N LYS A 366 -4.24 -27.87 -7.93
CA LYS A 366 -5.58 -28.10 -7.32
C LYS A 366 -5.81 -27.39 -5.97
N ASN A 367 -4.74 -27.08 -5.23
CA ASN A 367 -4.85 -26.44 -3.92
C ASN A 367 -4.86 -24.92 -4.01
N ILE A 368 -4.53 -24.35 -5.18
CA ILE A 368 -4.53 -22.91 -5.41
C ILE A 368 -5.81 -22.53 -6.15
N GLN A 369 -6.40 -21.39 -5.79
CA GLN A 369 -7.43 -20.74 -6.59
C GLN A 369 -6.97 -19.33 -6.88
N VAL A 370 -6.72 -19.02 -8.14
CA VAL A 370 -6.50 -17.65 -8.59
C VAL A 370 -7.84 -16.91 -8.60
N LEU A 371 -7.85 -15.68 -8.11
CA LEU A 371 -9.03 -14.82 -8.05
C LEU A 371 -9.10 -13.90 -9.28
N GLY A 372 -10.32 -13.64 -9.75
CA GLY A 372 -10.61 -12.83 -10.94
C GLY A 372 -10.49 -13.62 -12.26
N ASN A 373 -10.84 -12.97 -13.37
CA ASN A 373 -10.85 -13.58 -14.70
C ASN A 373 -9.45 -13.91 -15.22
N THR A 374 -9.11 -15.20 -15.36
CA THR A 374 -7.77 -15.70 -15.71
C THR A 374 -7.42 -15.70 -17.20
N SER A 375 -8.34 -15.28 -18.06
CA SER A 375 -8.19 -15.36 -19.52
C SER A 375 -7.99 -14.00 -20.19
N VAL A 376 -8.29 -12.91 -19.49
CA VAL A 376 -8.12 -11.55 -20.01
C VAL A 376 -6.73 -10.98 -19.74
N LYS A 377 -6.36 -9.98 -20.54
CA LYS A 377 -5.12 -9.22 -20.37
C LYS A 377 -5.06 -8.59 -18.97
N ARG A 378 -3.90 -8.73 -18.34
CA ARG A 378 -3.63 -8.25 -16.98
C ARG A 378 -2.17 -7.88 -16.81
N GLN A 379 -1.88 -7.07 -15.80
CA GLN A 379 -0.56 -7.00 -15.18
C GLN A 379 -0.22 -8.32 -14.51
N ALA A 380 1.07 -8.55 -14.25
CA ALA A 380 1.55 -9.72 -13.53
C ALA A 380 1.27 -9.66 -12.01
N ILE A 381 0.08 -9.17 -11.62
CA ILE A 381 -0.45 -9.15 -10.27
C ILE A 381 -1.39 -10.34 -10.12
N LEU A 382 -1.12 -11.20 -9.13
CA LEU A 382 -1.92 -12.40 -8.87
C LEU A 382 -2.41 -12.40 -7.44
N SER A 383 -3.73 -12.39 -7.29
CA SER A 383 -4.42 -12.65 -6.03
C SER A 383 -4.92 -14.08 -6.01
N PHE A 384 -4.66 -14.82 -4.94
CA PHE A 384 -4.99 -16.24 -4.85
C PHE A 384 -5.29 -16.70 -3.42
N LEU A 385 -6.03 -17.80 -3.34
CA LEU A 385 -6.27 -18.56 -2.12
C LEU A 385 -5.48 -19.87 -2.18
N VAL A 386 -4.84 -20.22 -1.07
CA VAL A 386 -4.24 -21.54 -0.87
C VAL A 386 -5.16 -22.35 0.03
N TYR A 387 -5.49 -23.58 -0.34
CA TYR A 387 -6.42 -24.40 0.41
C TYR A 387 -5.76 -25.49 1.22
N SER A 388 -6.26 -25.67 2.44
CA SER A 388 -5.98 -26.88 3.22
C SER A 388 -6.57 -28.10 2.53
N THR A 389 -6.05 -29.28 2.86
CA THR A 389 -6.50 -30.57 2.34
C THR A 389 -6.82 -31.53 3.47
N THR A 390 -7.73 -32.46 3.22
CA THR A 390 -8.14 -33.53 4.15
C THR A 390 -8.23 -34.86 3.41
N ASN A 391 -8.14 -35.97 4.15
CA ASN A 391 -8.40 -37.31 3.61
C ASN A 391 -9.85 -37.71 3.88
N SER A 392 -10.56 -38.13 2.83
CA SER A 392 -11.81 -38.86 2.99
C SER A 392 -11.51 -40.27 3.48
N TYR A 393 -12.01 -40.66 4.66
CA TYR A 393 -12.17 -42.08 4.95
C TYR A 393 -13.35 -42.58 4.11
N SER A 394 -13.06 -43.19 2.96
CA SER A 394 -14.02 -44.11 2.36
C SER A 394 -14.13 -45.30 3.31
N THR A 395 -15.24 -45.40 4.01
CA THR A 395 -15.62 -46.62 4.74
C THR A 395 -15.89 -47.71 3.72
N ASN A 396 -14.84 -48.34 3.21
CA ASN A 396 -14.90 -49.60 2.48
C ASN A 396 -13.65 -50.40 2.81
N LEU A 397 -13.73 -51.14 3.91
CA LEU A 397 -12.94 -52.34 4.14
C LEU A 397 -13.14 -53.28 2.94
N LYS A 398 -12.19 -53.34 2.01
CA LYS A 398 -11.98 -54.54 1.18
C LYS A 398 -10.49 -54.83 1.03
N ASN A 399 -10.18 -56.05 1.46
CA ASN A 399 -8.92 -56.76 1.47
C ASN A 399 -8.10 -56.68 0.17
N GLY A 400 -6.78 -56.51 0.35
CA GLY A 400 -5.75 -57.31 -0.31
C GLY A 400 -5.38 -57.00 -1.76
N ARG A 401 -4.17 -56.45 -1.96
CA ARG A 401 -2.99 -57.15 -2.50
C ARG A 401 -1.84 -56.14 -2.72
N GLN A 402 -0.67 -56.46 -2.18
CA GLN A 402 0.59 -55.82 -2.53
C GLN A 402 0.95 -56.18 -3.98
N SER A 403 1.31 -55.17 -4.77
CA SER A 403 2.14 -55.36 -5.95
C SER A 403 3.21 -54.27 -5.96
N ASP A 404 4.45 -54.70 -5.79
CA ASP A 404 5.66 -53.93 -6.00
C ASP A 404 5.79 -53.49 -7.47
N SER A 405 5.98 -52.19 -7.69
CA SER A 405 6.63 -51.67 -8.89
C SER A 405 7.31 -50.34 -8.54
N ARG A 406 8.65 -50.39 -8.45
CA ARG A 406 9.54 -49.25 -8.24
C ARG A 406 9.66 -48.45 -9.53
N GLU A 407 9.06 -47.27 -9.56
CA GLU A 407 9.44 -46.17 -10.46
C GLU A 407 9.69 -44.92 -9.60
N GLU A 408 10.94 -44.44 -9.62
CA GLU A 408 11.41 -43.24 -8.93
C GLU A 408 10.92 -41.97 -9.64
N GLY A 409 9.65 -41.64 -9.47
CA GLY A 409 9.10 -40.30 -9.68
C GLY A 409 8.79 -39.66 -8.33
N LEU A 410 9.21 -38.42 -8.09
CA LEU A 410 9.02 -37.68 -6.83
C LEU A 410 7.53 -37.70 -6.38
N TYR A 411 7.18 -38.55 -5.42
CA TYR A 411 5.81 -38.80 -4.93
C TYR A 411 5.23 -37.61 -4.12
N MET A 412 4.96 -36.47 -4.76
CA MET A 412 4.32 -35.31 -4.09
C MET A 412 2.80 -35.51 -3.82
N TRP A 413 2.18 -36.52 -4.43
CA TRP A 413 0.77 -36.85 -4.23
C TRP A 413 0.48 -37.41 -2.83
N GLY A 414 1.48 -37.98 -2.16
CA GLY A 414 1.39 -38.45 -0.78
C GLY A 414 1.40 -37.34 0.27
N GLU A 415 1.68 -36.10 -0.10
CA GLU A 415 1.86 -34.97 0.83
C GLU A 415 0.59 -34.15 1.05
N THR A 416 -0.37 -34.25 0.12
CA THR A 416 -1.67 -33.58 0.17
C THR A 416 -2.80 -34.58 0.43
N GLY A 417 -3.94 -34.09 0.93
CA GLY A 417 -5.17 -34.88 1.02
C GLY A 417 -5.91 -34.98 -0.33
N ASN A 418 -6.95 -35.82 -0.39
CA ASN A 418 -7.77 -35.98 -1.59
C ASN A 418 -8.89 -34.93 -1.72
N ASN A 419 -9.30 -34.28 -0.62
CA ASN A 419 -10.36 -33.27 -0.62
C ASN A 419 -9.86 -31.90 -0.19
N ARG A 420 -10.43 -30.86 -0.81
CA ARG A 420 -10.19 -29.45 -0.48
C ARG A 420 -10.94 -29.07 0.80
N GLY A 421 -10.23 -28.49 1.77
CA GLY A 421 -10.78 -27.95 3.02
C GLY A 421 -11.11 -26.46 2.90
N LYS A 422 -11.01 -25.72 4.03
CA LYS A 422 -11.08 -24.25 4.03
C LYS A 422 -9.76 -23.65 3.49
N PRO A 423 -9.78 -22.44 2.89
CA PRO A 423 -8.56 -21.74 2.53
C PRO A 423 -7.71 -21.42 3.76
N LEU A 424 -6.40 -21.41 3.63
CA LEU A 424 -5.50 -20.81 4.60
C LEU A 424 -5.71 -19.30 4.63
N HIS A 425 -5.56 -18.68 5.80
CA HIS A 425 -5.71 -17.24 5.93
C HIS A 425 -4.64 -16.49 5.11
N GLY A 426 -5.04 -15.45 4.35
CA GLY A 426 -4.11 -14.74 3.46
C GLY A 426 -2.89 -14.14 4.16
N ALA A 427 -3.07 -13.61 5.38
CA ALA A 427 -1.96 -13.10 6.20
C ALA A 427 -1.05 -14.22 6.74
N PHE A 428 -1.59 -15.43 6.97
CA PHE A 428 -0.77 -16.58 7.35
C PHE A 428 0.13 -17.02 6.19
N VAL A 429 -0.43 -17.13 4.99
CA VAL A 429 0.35 -17.46 3.78
C VAL A 429 1.43 -16.42 3.53
N ALA A 430 1.12 -15.13 3.69
CA ALA A 430 2.12 -14.06 3.55
C ALA A 430 3.23 -14.14 4.62
N ALA A 431 2.87 -14.42 5.88
CA ALA A 431 3.85 -14.63 6.94
C ALA A 431 4.75 -15.84 6.64
N LEU A 432 4.17 -16.95 6.18
CA LEU A 432 4.93 -18.16 5.85
C LEU A 432 5.90 -17.95 4.68
N LEU A 433 5.48 -17.20 3.65
CA LEU A 433 6.36 -16.80 2.54
C LEU A 433 7.53 -15.93 3.02
N ASN A 434 7.27 -15.01 3.94
CA ASN A 434 8.30 -14.17 4.52
C ASN A 434 9.27 -14.99 5.39
N ASP A 435 8.75 -15.78 6.33
CA ASP A 435 9.55 -16.42 7.38
C ASP A 435 10.41 -17.57 6.85
N LEU A 436 9.93 -18.31 5.83
CA LEU A 436 10.68 -19.42 5.23
C LEU A 436 11.56 -19.00 4.06
N PHE A 437 11.14 -18.00 3.29
CA PHE A 437 11.74 -17.71 1.98
C PHE A 437 12.21 -16.27 1.83
N GLY A 438 11.89 -15.37 2.77
CA GLY A 438 12.15 -13.94 2.63
C GLY A 438 11.28 -13.26 1.56
N ILE A 439 10.19 -13.89 1.13
CA ILE A 439 9.32 -13.38 0.07
C ILE A 439 8.25 -12.47 0.70
N GLN A 440 8.29 -11.19 0.35
CA GLN A 440 7.33 -10.20 0.81
C GLN A 440 6.07 -10.22 -0.06
N ALA A 441 4.98 -10.77 0.50
CA ALA A 441 3.66 -10.76 -0.11
C ALA A 441 2.69 -9.88 0.68
N ARG A 442 1.54 -9.55 0.08
CA ARG A 442 0.44 -8.87 0.79
C ARG A 442 -0.65 -9.88 1.12
N GLY A 443 -0.99 -10.00 2.41
CA GLY A 443 -2.08 -10.84 2.88
C GLY A 443 -3.23 -10.01 3.48
N GLY A 444 -4.47 -10.40 3.19
CA GLY A 444 -5.69 -9.77 3.73
C GLY A 444 -6.68 -9.32 2.65
N CYS A 445 -7.77 -8.68 3.07
CA CYS A 445 -8.67 -7.99 2.15
C CYS A 445 -7.99 -6.67 1.75
N ALA A 446 -7.44 -6.61 0.54
CA ALA A 446 -6.72 -5.44 0.04
C ALA A 446 -7.65 -4.20 -0.01
N CYS A 447 -7.09 -3.04 -0.36
CA CYS A 447 -7.77 -1.74 -0.38
C CYS A 447 -8.89 -1.57 -1.45
N ALA A 448 -9.60 -2.64 -1.81
CA ALA A 448 -10.74 -2.71 -2.72
C ALA A 448 -11.77 -3.70 -2.15
N GLY A 449 -12.32 -3.35 -0.99
CA GLY A 449 -13.22 -4.20 -0.19
C GLY A 449 -14.43 -4.77 -0.94
N PRO A 450 -15.23 -3.93 -1.65
CA PRO A 450 -16.37 -4.42 -2.44
C PRO A 450 -15.95 -5.44 -3.50
N TYR A 451 -14.86 -5.19 -4.22
CA TYR A 451 -14.34 -6.18 -5.18
C TYR A 451 -13.94 -7.48 -4.49
N GLY A 452 -13.27 -7.38 -3.34
CA GLY A 452 -12.91 -8.51 -2.50
C GLY A 452 -14.13 -9.34 -2.08
N HIS A 453 -15.27 -8.70 -1.80
CA HIS A 453 -16.52 -9.40 -1.51
C HIS A 453 -17.02 -10.20 -2.71
N SER A 454 -17.02 -9.60 -3.91
CA SER A 454 -17.39 -10.31 -5.15
C SER A 454 -16.45 -11.50 -5.42
N LEU A 455 -15.13 -11.31 -5.29
CA LEU A 455 -14.13 -12.36 -5.51
C LEU A 455 -14.26 -13.54 -4.52
N LEU A 456 -14.63 -13.25 -3.26
CA LEU A 456 -14.78 -14.24 -2.21
C LEU A 456 -16.22 -14.75 -2.04
N LYS A 457 -17.15 -14.30 -2.89
CA LYS A 457 -18.59 -14.62 -2.84
C LYS A 457 -19.18 -14.35 -1.45
N ILE A 458 -18.93 -13.15 -0.93
CA ILE A 458 -19.45 -12.67 0.35
C ILE A 458 -20.76 -11.94 0.06
N ASP A 459 -21.87 -12.53 0.51
CA ASP A 459 -23.19 -11.92 0.46
C ASP A 459 -23.39 -10.89 1.59
N GLU A 460 -24.54 -10.20 1.54
CA GLU A 460 -24.91 -9.16 2.50
C GLU A 460 -24.99 -9.70 3.93
N ALA A 461 -25.60 -10.87 4.13
CA ALA A 461 -25.72 -11.50 5.45
C ALA A 461 -24.35 -11.75 6.09
N LYS A 462 -23.42 -12.30 5.32
CA LYS A 462 -22.05 -12.57 5.77
C LYS A 462 -21.24 -11.29 5.96
N ALA A 463 -21.42 -10.28 5.11
CA ALA A 463 -20.83 -8.96 5.31
C ALA A 463 -21.30 -8.29 6.61
N HIS A 464 -22.59 -8.41 6.94
CA HIS A 464 -23.14 -7.94 8.21
C HIS A 464 -22.56 -8.70 9.40
N ALA A 465 -22.45 -10.03 9.30
CA ALA A 465 -21.83 -10.84 10.35
C ALA A 465 -20.39 -10.38 10.61
N TYR A 466 -19.59 -10.16 9.56
CA TYR A 466 -18.24 -9.61 9.71
C TYR A 466 -18.23 -8.24 10.38
N ARG A 467 -19.12 -7.33 9.97
CA ARG A 467 -19.23 -6.00 10.57
C ARG A 467 -19.56 -6.09 12.08
N SER A 468 -20.49 -6.95 12.47
CA SER A 468 -20.87 -7.13 13.88
C SER A 468 -19.71 -7.66 14.71
N ALA A 469 -19.04 -8.73 14.25
CA ALA A 469 -17.89 -9.28 14.94
C ALA A 469 -16.70 -8.29 15.04
N ILE A 470 -16.45 -7.49 13.98
CA ILE A 470 -15.42 -6.44 14.01
C ILE A 470 -15.77 -5.37 15.04
N LYS A 471 -17.04 -4.98 15.17
CA LYS A 471 -17.50 -4.01 16.19
C LYS A 471 -17.31 -4.52 17.62
N GLU A 472 -17.40 -5.83 17.82
CA GLU A 472 -17.14 -6.49 19.10
C GLU A 472 -15.63 -6.67 19.39
N GLY A 473 -14.76 -6.20 18.48
CA GLY A 473 -13.31 -6.23 18.64
C GLY A 473 -12.64 -7.48 18.09
N TYR A 474 -13.33 -8.27 17.25
CA TYR A 474 -12.77 -9.43 16.56
C TYR A 474 -12.37 -9.10 15.13
N ALA A 475 -11.33 -8.28 14.94
CA ALA A 475 -10.90 -7.88 13.59
C ALA A 475 -10.35 -9.05 12.76
N GLY A 476 -9.93 -10.14 13.40
CA GLY A 476 -9.41 -11.34 12.75
C GLY A 476 -10.43 -12.13 11.94
N VAL A 477 -11.74 -11.86 12.07
CA VAL A 477 -12.75 -12.51 11.21
C VAL A 477 -12.66 -12.08 9.74
N LYS A 478 -11.96 -10.97 9.47
CA LYS A 478 -11.85 -10.40 8.13
C LYS A 478 -11.32 -11.46 7.17
N PRO A 479 -12.05 -11.75 6.09
CA PRO A 479 -11.57 -12.67 5.07
C PRO A 479 -10.45 -11.99 4.27
N GLY A 480 -9.78 -12.76 3.43
CA GLY A 480 -8.72 -12.21 2.60
C GLY A 480 -8.04 -13.26 1.74
N TRP A 481 -7.10 -12.80 0.95
CA TRP A 481 -6.29 -13.61 0.04
C TRP A 481 -4.82 -13.22 0.18
N THR A 482 -3.96 -13.90 -0.56
CA THR A 482 -2.56 -13.50 -0.73
C THR A 482 -2.39 -12.93 -2.12
N ARG A 483 -1.68 -11.80 -2.21
CA ARG A 483 -1.36 -11.13 -3.46
C ARG A 483 0.16 -11.00 -3.62
N ILE A 484 0.63 -11.34 -4.81
CA ILE A 484 2.00 -11.12 -5.28
C ILE A 484 1.97 -10.39 -6.61
N SER A 485 3.12 -9.86 -7.01
CA SER A 485 3.32 -9.24 -8.32
C SER A 485 4.70 -9.58 -8.86
N PHE A 486 4.82 -9.76 -10.17
CA PHE A 486 6.09 -10.02 -10.86
C PHE A 486 6.43 -8.82 -11.72
N PRO A 487 7.20 -7.84 -11.21
CA PRO A 487 7.56 -6.68 -12.00
C PRO A 487 8.44 -7.08 -13.20
N TYR A 488 8.26 -6.39 -14.32
CA TYR A 488 9.02 -6.61 -15.58
C TYR A 488 10.55 -6.66 -15.44
N PHE A 489 11.14 -6.07 -14.40
CA PHE A 489 12.59 -6.04 -14.16
C PHE A 489 13.10 -7.17 -13.23
N MET A 490 12.22 -8.04 -12.75
CA MET A 490 12.56 -9.21 -11.94
C MET A 490 13.45 -10.19 -12.71
N SER A 491 14.36 -10.88 -12.02
CA SER A 491 15.16 -11.93 -12.68
C SER A 491 14.34 -13.23 -12.87
N ASN A 492 14.74 -14.08 -13.82
CA ASN A 492 14.06 -15.36 -14.02
C ASN A 492 14.22 -16.29 -12.79
N GLU A 493 15.35 -16.21 -12.11
CA GLU A 493 15.66 -16.99 -10.90
C GLU A 493 14.74 -16.59 -9.74
N GLU A 494 14.53 -15.28 -9.53
CA GLU A 494 13.58 -14.77 -8.54
C GLU A 494 12.15 -15.19 -8.86
N PHE A 495 11.75 -15.09 -10.14
CA PHE A 495 10.44 -15.52 -10.62
C PHE A 495 10.19 -17.00 -10.32
N GLU A 496 11.12 -17.87 -10.71
CA GLU A 496 11.03 -19.33 -10.49
C GLU A 496 11.04 -19.68 -9.00
N PHE A 497 11.86 -18.99 -8.20
CA PHE A 497 11.92 -19.18 -6.75
C PHE A 497 10.59 -18.84 -6.08
N ILE A 498 9.96 -17.72 -6.45
CA ILE A 498 8.65 -17.33 -5.91
C ILE A 498 7.59 -18.39 -6.26
N LEU A 499 7.53 -18.85 -7.51
CA LEU A 499 6.56 -19.89 -7.89
C LEU A 499 6.80 -21.22 -7.16
N ALA A 500 8.06 -21.64 -7.00
CA ALA A 500 8.41 -22.83 -6.23
C ALA A 500 8.00 -22.70 -4.75
N ALA A 501 8.21 -21.52 -4.14
CA ALA A 501 7.77 -21.24 -2.77
C ALA A 501 6.23 -21.28 -2.63
N LEU A 502 5.48 -20.78 -3.62
CA LEU A 502 4.02 -20.88 -3.62
C LEU A 502 3.52 -22.32 -3.71
N GLU A 503 4.13 -23.11 -4.59
CA GLU A 503 3.81 -24.54 -4.71
C GLU A 503 4.16 -25.32 -3.45
N PHE A 504 5.27 -24.95 -2.79
CA PHE A 504 5.60 -25.45 -1.47
C PHE A 504 4.49 -25.11 -0.46
N VAL A 505 4.06 -23.85 -0.38
CA VAL A 505 2.99 -23.44 0.56
C VAL A 505 1.68 -24.14 0.22
N ALA A 506 1.36 -24.34 -1.06
CA ALA A 506 0.18 -25.08 -1.49
C ALA A 506 0.22 -26.57 -1.15
N THR A 507 1.42 -27.14 -1.03
CA THR A 507 1.63 -28.56 -0.70
C THR A 507 1.72 -28.78 0.81
N TYR A 508 2.51 -27.96 1.50
CA TYR A 508 2.91 -28.18 2.90
C TYR A 508 2.39 -27.11 3.87
N GLY A 509 1.89 -25.97 3.39
CA GLY A 509 1.63 -24.78 4.22
C GLY A 509 0.69 -25.04 5.40
N GLN A 510 -0.28 -25.95 5.25
CA GLN A 510 -1.17 -26.32 6.37
C GLN A 510 -0.43 -26.91 7.56
N ARG A 511 0.68 -27.63 7.34
CA ARG A 511 1.47 -28.29 8.41
C ARG A 511 2.05 -27.27 9.38
N PHE A 512 2.33 -26.07 8.90
CA PHE A 512 2.94 -24.99 9.66
C PHE A 512 1.95 -24.29 10.60
N LEU A 513 0.63 -24.50 10.48
CA LEU A 513 -0.37 -23.89 11.38
C LEU A 513 -0.06 -24.17 12.87
N THR A 514 0.54 -25.30 13.19
CA THR A 514 0.90 -25.67 14.57
C THR A 514 1.98 -24.77 15.16
N LEU A 515 2.83 -24.18 14.32
CA LEU A 515 3.95 -23.32 14.68
C LEU A 515 3.58 -21.85 14.82
N TYR A 516 2.34 -21.48 14.48
CA TYR A 516 1.89 -20.09 14.58
C TYR A 516 0.78 -19.95 15.61
N ASN A 517 0.62 -18.72 16.10
CA ASN A 517 -0.52 -18.27 16.87
C ASN A 517 -1.35 -17.30 16.04
N PHE A 518 -2.67 -17.49 16.04
CA PHE A 518 -3.60 -16.56 15.43
C PHE A 518 -4.29 -15.75 16.52
N ASP A 519 -4.19 -14.44 16.44
CA ASP A 519 -4.93 -13.53 17.32
C ASP A 519 -6.24 -13.11 16.63
N LEU A 520 -7.36 -13.61 17.15
CA LEU A 520 -8.69 -13.31 16.62
C LEU A 520 -9.08 -11.82 16.78
N ARG A 521 -8.51 -11.09 17.73
CA ARG A 521 -8.79 -9.67 17.94
C ARG A 521 -8.14 -8.80 16.88
N THR A 522 -6.89 -9.11 16.52
CA THR A 522 -6.10 -8.30 15.58
C THR A 522 -6.06 -8.86 14.16
N GLY A 523 -6.27 -10.17 14.00
CA GLY A 523 -6.07 -10.90 12.74
C GLY A 523 -4.60 -11.23 12.44
N SER A 524 -3.70 -10.98 13.41
CA SER A 524 -2.26 -11.21 13.24
C SER A 524 -1.88 -12.68 13.42
N TRP A 525 -0.86 -13.08 12.68
CA TRP A 525 -0.21 -14.39 12.77
C TRP A 525 1.20 -14.21 13.29
N THR A 526 1.55 -14.87 14.39
CA THR A 526 2.88 -14.79 14.99
C THR A 526 3.49 -16.17 15.14
N ALA A 527 4.77 -16.29 14.78
CA ALA A 527 5.55 -17.50 14.97
C ALA A 527 5.69 -17.82 16.48
N ARG A 528 5.65 -19.11 16.83
CA ARG A 528 5.89 -19.59 18.20
C ARG A 528 7.36 -19.91 18.39
N ASP A 529 8.11 -18.99 18.99
CA ASP A 529 9.56 -19.11 19.19
C ASP A 529 10.00 -20.46 19.75
N LYS A 530 9.31 -20.97 20.79
CA LYS A 530 9.65 -22.24 21.44
C LYS A 530 9.50 -23.46 20.52
N GLY A 531 8.49 -23.47 19.64
CA GLY A 531 8.25 -24.59 18.72
C GLY A 531 9.26 -24.63 17.58
N ILE A 532 9.64 -23.45 17.08
CA ILE A 532 10.62 -23.29 16.00
C ILE A 532 12.04 -23.59 16.50
N LEU A 533 12.40 -23.11 17.69
CA LEU A 533 13.70 -23.39 18.31
C LEU A 533 13.94 -24.88 18.59
N CYS A 534 12.89 -25.66 18.87
CA CYS A 534 12.99 -27.11 19.05
C CYS A 534 13.35 -27.83 17.73
N LEU A 535 12.64 -27.48 16.64
CA LEU A 535 12.88 -28.05 15.31
C LEU A 535 14.26 -27.65 14.74
N ILE A 536 14.69 -26.40 14.98
CA ILE A 536 16.02 -25.93 14.55
C ILE A 536 17.14 -26.64 15.32
N LYS A 537 16.95 -26.94 16.61
CA LYS A 537 17.93 -27.69 17.41
C LYS A 537 18.08 -29.13 16.91
N ASP A 538 16.98 -29.80 16.58
CA ASP A 538 17.02 -31.17 16.04
C ASP A 538 17.67 -31.21 14.64
N ASN A 539 17.47 -30.17 13.81
CA ASN A 539 18.15 -30.05 12.52
C ASN A 539 19.64 -29.69 12.62
N ALA A 540 20.04 -28.85 13.60
CA ALA A 540 21.44 -28.52 13.84
C ALA A 540 22.27 -29.73 14.31
N CYS A 541 21.63 -30.73 14.91
CA CYS A 541 22.27 -32.01 15.25
C CYS A 541 22.50 -32.91 14.01
N ASN A 542 21.78 -32.70 12.91
CA ASN A 542 21.87 -33.51 11.68
C ASN A 542 22.61 -32.82 10.51
N VAL A 543 22.85 -31.51 10.59
CA VAL A 543 23.58 -30.76 9.55
C VAL A 543 24.86 -30.19 10.15
N HIS A 544 26.01 -30.79 9.81
CA HIS A 544 27.32 -30.16 10.03
C HIS A 544 27.45 -28.90 9.17
N GLY A 545 27.02 -27.76 9.71
CA GLY A 545 27.22 -26.42 9.16
C GLY A 545 27.12 -25.39 10.30
N ARG A 546 28.23 -24.73 10.61
CA ARG A 546 28.39 -23.81 11.75
C ARG A 546 27.33 -22.69 11.78
N PRO A 547 26.93 -22.20 12.97
CA PRO A 547 26.07 -21.03 13.10
C PRO A 547 26.85 -19.75 12.76
N LEU A 548 26.25 -18.89 11.95
CA LEU A 548 26.80 -17.60 11.55
C LEU A 548 26.69 -16.62 12.74
N ALA A 549 27.80 -16.40 13.43
CA ALA A 549 27.97 -15.28 14.37
C ALA A 549 28.83 -14.19 13.72
N ASN A 550 28.45 -12.94 13.98
CA ASN A 550 29.06 -11.70 13.53
C ASN A 550 30.61 -11.70 13.44
N SER A 551 31.14 -11.20 12.33
CA SER A 551 32.40 -10.46 12.34
C SER A 551 32.47 -9.49 11.16
N THR A 552 32.36 -8.20 11.48
CA THR A 552 32.90 -7.09 10.72
C THR A 552 34.41 -7.25 10.55
N ASN A 553 34.95 -6.92 9.38
CA ASN A 553 36.09 -5.99 9.29
C ASN A 553 36.29 -5.47 7.86
N ALA A 554 36.58 -4.18 7.81
CA ALA A 554 36.95 -3.40 6.65
C ALA A 554 38.41 -3.67 6.24
N ALA A 555 38.69 -3.68 4.93
CA ALA A 555 39.73 -2.84 4.32
C ALA A 555 39.89 -3.13 2.82
N GLU A 556 40.05 -2.02 2.10
CA GLU A 556 40.82 -1.81 0.87
C GLU A 556 40.20 -1.91 -0.53
N VAL A 557 40.29 -0.73 -1.15
CA VAL A 557 39.95 -0.32 -2.50
C VAL A 557 41.23 -0.37 -3.35
N LYS A 558 41.16 -0.96 -4.55
CA LYS A 558 41.63 -0.38 -5.84
C LYS A 558 41.72 -1.42 -6.96
N SER A 559 40.90 -1.23 -8.00
CA SER A 559 41.19 -1.34 -9.45
C SER A 559 39.90 -1.64 -10.23
N GLU A 560 39.17 -0.57 -10.51
CA GLU A 560 38.13 -0.49 -11.56
C GLU A 560 38.88 -0.44 -12.91
N GLN A 561 38.60 -1.25 -13.93
CA GLN A 561 37.42 -1.11 -14.78
C GLN A 561 37.18 -2.35 -15.69
N LEU A 562 37.73 -3.54 -15.37
CA LEU A 562 37.54 -4.77 -16.17
C LEU A 562 36.87 -5.95 -15.43
N LYS A 563 36.24 -5.71 -14.26
CA LYS A 563 35.66 -6.76 -13.39
C LYS A 563 34.13 -6.78 -13.29
N LYS A 564 33.40 -5.91 -13.98
CA LYS A 564 31.93 -5.82 -13.84
C LYS A 564 31.18 -7.04 -14.38
N SER A 565 31.66 -7.70 -15.43
CA SER A 565 30.94 -8.86 -15.99
C SER A 565 31.14 -10.16 -15.18
N LYS A 566 32.33 -10.39 -14.59
CA LYS A 566 32.59 -11.60 -13.77
C LYS A 566 32.00 -11.55 -12.35
N ASN A 567 31.75 -10.35 -11.80
CA ASN A 567 31.18 -10.19 -10.47
C ASN A 567 29.65 -10.35 -10.43
N VAL A 568 28.97 -10.21 -11.57
CA VAL A 568 27.51 -10.44 -11.67
C VAL A 568 27.22 -11.94 -11.64
N GLU A 569 27.89 -12.74 -12.48
CA GLU A 569 27.75 -14.21 -12.50
C GLU A 569 28.08 -14.86 -11.15
N ALA A 570 29.12 -14.39 -10.45
CA ALA A 570 29.48 -14.90 -9.13
C ALA A 570 28.43 -14.54 -8.04
N LYS A 571 27.79 -13.36 -8.15
CA LYS A 571 26.68 -12.96 -7.26
C LYS A 571 25.40 -13.71 -7.57
N GLU A 572 25.07 -13.91 -8.84
CA GLU A 572 23.90 -14.68 -9.29
C GLU A 572 24.00 -16.14 -8.83
N ASN A 573 25.16 -16.79 -8.99
CA ASN A 573 25.39 -18.14 -8.47
C ASN A 573 25.24 -18.20 -6.93
N GLY A 574 25.66 -17.16 -6.21
CA GLY A 574 25.46 -17.06 -4.76
C GLY A 574 23.99 -16.95 -4.34
N ILE A 575 23.17 -16.24 -5.13
CA ILE A 575 21.73 -16.07 -4.88
C ILE A 575 20.97 -17.37 -5.17
N VAL A 576 21.26 -18.05 -6.28
CA VAL A 576 20.63 -19.33 -6.62
C VAL A 576 20.89 -20.39 -5.54
N ASN A 577 22.13 -20.49 -5.06
CA ASN A 577 22.48 -21.40 -3.96
C ASN A 577 21.69 -21.09 -2.67
N LYS A 578 21.39 -19.81 -2.42
CA LYS A 578 20.61 -19.37 -1.26
C LYS A 578 19.13 -19.75 -1.40
N PHE A 579 18.53 -19.56 -2.57
CA PHE A 579 17.14 -19.95 -2.85
C PHE A 579 16.94 -21.47 -2.74
N GLU A 580 17.89 -22.25 -3.27
CA GLU A 580 17.87 -23.70 -3.14
C GLU A 580 17.97 -24.15 -1.68
N LEU A 581 18.83 -23.51 -0.89
CA LEU A 581 18.97 -23.77 0.54
C LEU A 581 17.67 -23.48 1.31
N TYR A 582 16.98 -22.37 0.98
CA TYR A 582 15.69 -22.03 1.60
C TYR A 582 14.63 -23.08 1.31
N LEU A 583 14.50 -23.52 0.06
CA LEU A 583 13.57 -24.59 -0.33
C LEU A 583 13.89 -25.92 0.35
N LYS A 584 15.16 -26.34 0.36
CA LYS A 584 15.59 -27.58 1.04
C LYS A 584 15.27 -27.55 2.53
N THR A 585 15.58 -26.44 3.19
CA THR A 585 15.32 -26.26 4.63
C THR A 585 13.83 -26.30 4.93
N ALA A 586 13.02 -25.62 4.12
CA ALA A 586 11.57 -25.60 4.28
C ALA A 586 10.94 -27.01 4.13
N VAL A 587 11.42 -27.80 3.16
CA VAL A 587 10.99 -29.20 2.96
C VAL A 587 11.36 -30.07 4.15
N GLU A 588 12.55 -29.93 4.70
CA GLU A 588 12.98 -30.70 5.87
C GLU A 588 12.11 -30.40 7.10
N ILE A 589 11.85 -29.12 7.37
CA ILE A 589 10.94 -28.71 8.45
C ILE A 589 9.53 -29.28 8.21
N ALA A 590 9.02 -29.21 6.98
CA ALA A 590 7.68 -29.69 6.65
C ALA A 590 7.50 -31.21 6.87
N ARG A 591 8.56 -32.01 6.70
CA ARG A 591 8.55 -33.46 6.92
C ARG A 591 8.45 -33.84 8.39
N GLN A 592 8.96 -32.99 9.28
CA GLN A 592 8.89 -33.19 10.73
C GLN A 592 7.53 -32.78 11.32
N LEU A 593 6.74 -32.02 10.56
CA LEU A 593 5.42 -31.56 10.98
C LEU A 593 4.31 -32.55 10.59
N PRO A 594 3.26 -32.70 11.43
CA PRO A 594 2.15 -33.59 11.13
C PRO A 594 1.45 -33.15 9.84
N LYS A 595 1.22 -34.11 8.93
CA LYS A 595 0.55 -33.88 7.64
C LYS A 595 -0.80 -33.17 7.79
N PHE A 596 -1.58 -33.59 8.80
CA PHE A 596 -2.85 -32.98 9.16
C PHE A 596 -2.76 -32.47 10.61
N PRO A 597 -2.64 -31.14 10.82
CA PRO A 597 -2.62 -30.57 12.15
C PRO A 597 -3.86 -30.96 12.97
N PRO A 598 -3.69 -31.28 14.27
CA PRO A 598 -4.82 -31.57 15.16
C PRO A 598 -5.72 -30.35 15.30
N GLN A 599 -7.02 -30.58 15.51
CA GLN A 599 -7.95 -29.50 15.81
C GLN A 599 -7.58 -28.81 17.13
N ARG A 600 -7.59 -27.48 17.13
CA ARG A 600 -7.38 -26.66 18.33
C ARG A 600 -8.65 -25.88 18.64
N LYS A 601 -8.95 -25.70 19.91
CA LYS A 601 -9.98 -24.77 20.35
C LYS A 601 -9.41 -23.36 20.27
N LEU A 602 -10.03 -22.51 19.45
CA LEU A 602 -9.86 -21.06 19.55
C LEU A 602 -10.53 -20.59 20.84
N GLN A 603 -9.84 -19.75 21.61
CA GLN A 603 -10.41 -19.14 22.81
C GLN A 603 -11.25 -17.92 22.40
N GLY A 604 -12.52 -17.89 22.80
CA GLY A 604 -13.46 -16.78 22.54
C GLY A 604 -14.91 -17.24 22.52
N GLU A 605 -15.85 -16.30 22.73
CA GLU A 605 -17.30 -16.54 22.66
C GLU A 605 -17.89 -16.43 21.24
N LEU A 606 -17.02 -16.19 20.23
CA LEU A 606 -17.44 -15.99 18.85
C LEU A 606 -17.79 -17.31 18.16
N ASP A 607 -18.91 -17.36 17.43
CA ASP A 607 -19.25 -18.47 16.54
C ASP A 607 -18.20 -18.62 15.43
N LEU A 608 -17.41 -19.70 15.49
CA LEU A 608 -16.32 -19.98 14.56
C LEU A 608 -16.80 -20.32 13.14
N ASN A 609 -18.09 -20.54 12.93
CA ASN A 609 -18.66 -20.73 11.59
C ASN A 609 -18.52 -19.47 10.72
N ILE A 610 -18.37 -18.30 11.33
CA ILE A 610 -18.10 -17.05 10.61
C ILE A 610 -16.75 -17.06 9.88
N LEU A 611 -15.78 -17.85 10.35
CA LEU A 611 -14.45 -17.93 9.76
C LEU A 611 -14.49 -18.69 8.44
N SER A 612 -14.22 -17.96 7.35
CA SER A 612 -14.16 -18.52 5.99
C SER A 612 -12.85 -19.23 5.67
N PHE A 613 -11.95 -19.37 6.64
CA PHE A 613 -10.60 -19.90 6.47
C PHE A 613 -10.25 -20.88 7.59
N ARG A 614 -9.14 -21.61 7.40
CA ARG A 614 -8.56 -22.54 8.35
C ARG A 614 -7.68 -21.79 9.34
N VAL A 615 -7.83 -22.13 10.63
CA VAL A 615 -6.99 -21.67 11.74
C VAL A 615 -6.38 -22.87 12.45
#